data_AF-A0A382LK92-F1
#
_entry.id   AF-A0A382LK92-F1
#
_cell.length_a   1.000
_cell.length_b   1.000
_cell.length_c   1.000
_cell.angle_alpha   90.00
_cell.angle_beta   90.00
_cell.angle_gamma   90.00
#
_symmetry.space_group_name_H-M   'P 1'
#
loop_
_entity.id
_entity.type
_entity.pdbx_description
1 polymer ?
#
loop_
_entity_poly.entity_id
_entity_poly.type
_entity_poly.pdbx_seq_one_letter_code
_entity_poly.pdbx_strand_id
1 'polypeptide(L)'
;EANSRLAPEQVKLLSEWVKAGGEYDRHWAFKKPVRQLLPSLVADRRAWAKNAVDVFIAAKQAEAGVTPSPQAAKATLLRRVSLDLTGLPPSPAQIAAFVADTSLDAFEKVVDGLLQSPHYGERWGRHWLDTARYADSDGYSHDAGRSMWPYRDWVIDATNRDVSFDRFVIEQLAGDMLPDATLAQRIATGFHRNTQINTEGGVDKEQFRIDSIFDRIATTGEVMFGLTLGCAQCHDHKFDPFSQVEYYRLFAFFNNADEPRIEAPTAEVLARRAEHGARVKQLETELSALAKEDAKRKPLEANLAKIKKARPSAATTLVMAKRGKPRMTRRFVQGDFTRPAEEMQPGTPSVLHRLAQPDGNRLDFARWVADRGNPLLARVAVNRMWQHFFGRGIVQTENDF
;
A
#
# COMPACT_ATOMS: atom_id res chain seq x y z
N GLU A 1 6.89 37.77 -4.56
CA GLU A 1 5.63 38.11 -3.87
C GLU A 1 4.65 36.94 -3.92
N ALA A 2 4.85 35.92 -3.08
CA ALA A 2 3.97 34.76 -3.01
C ALA A 2 3.26 34.79 -1.65
N ASN A 3 2.21 35.62 -1.54
CA ASN A 3 1.21 35.66 -0.43
C ASN A 3 0.30 36.90 -0.47
N SER A 4 0.30 37.70 -1.53
CA SER A 4 -0.70 38.75 -1.72
C SER A 4 -2.08 38.10 -1.86
N ARG A 5 -2.86 38.11 -0.77
CA ARG A 5 -4.27 37.74 -0.82
C ARG A 5 -4.96 38.67 -1.80
N LEU A 6 -5.80 38.09 -2.66
CA LEU A 6 -6.66 38.86 -3.55
C LEU A 6 -7.47 39.85 -2.72
N ALA A 7 -7.54 41.10 -3.18
CA ALA A 7 -8.41 42.09 -2.58
C ALA A 7 -9.87 41.61 -2.64
N PRO A 8 -10.73 41.96 -1.68
CA PRO A 8 -12.13 41.53 -1.67
C PRO A 8 -12.86 41.77 -3.00
N GLU A 9 -12.52 42.85 -3.69
CA GLU A 9 -13.05 43.22 -5.00
C GLU A 9 -12.61 42.25 -6.11
N GLN A 10 -11.36 41.77 -6.05
CA GLN A 10 -10.83 40.76 -6.98
C GLN A 10 -11.47 39.39 -6.73
N VAL A 11 -11.65 39.00 -5.46
CA VAL A 11 -12.37 37.78 -5.10
C VAL A 11 -13.81 37.85 -5.60
N LYS A 12 -14.48 39.00 -5.41
CA LYS A 12 -15.83 39.24 -5.90
C LYS A 12 -15.89 39.14 -7.42
N LEU A 13 -14.97 39.79 -8.14
CA LEU A 13 -14.89 39.73 -9.60
C LEU A 13 -14.71 38.31 -10.13
N LEU A 14 -13.78 37.55 -9.55
CA LEU A 14 -13.57 36.14 -9.93
C LEU A 14 -14.78 35.27 -9.58
N SER A 15 -15.42 35.52 -8.43
CA SER A 15 -16.64 34.81 -8.03
C SER A 15 -17.81 35.10 -8.98
N GLU A 16 -17.96 36.34 -9.42
CA GLU A 16 -18.96 36.77 -10.40
C GLU A 16 -18.66 36.17 -11.77
N TRP A 17 -17.39 36.15 -12.20
CA TRP A 17 -16.98 35.49 -13.44
C TRP A 17 -17.30 33.98 -13.43
N VAL A 18 -17.00 33.28 -12.33
CA VAL A 18 -17.38 31.86 -12.17
C VAL A 18 -18.90 31.69 -12.19
N LYS A 19 -19.66 32.53 -11.47
CA LYS A 19 -21.14 32.49 -11.45
C LYS A 19 -21.76 32.82 -12.80
N ALA A 20 -21.11 33.66 -13.60
CA ALA A 20 -21.51 34.02 -14.96
C ALA A 20 -21.17 32.95 -16.01
N GLY A 21 -20.63 31.80 -15.59
CA GLY A 21 -20.29 30.69 -16.48
C GLY A 21 -18.89 30.76 -17.07
N GLY A 22 -17.96 31.48 -16.42
CA GLY A 22 -16.55 31.48 -16.79
C GLY A 22 -15.99 30.06 -16.87
N GLU A 23 -15.33 29.74 -17.98
CA GLU A 23 -14.74 28.42 -18.20
C GLU A 23 -13.50 28.25 -17.32
N TYR A 24 -13.60 27.44 -16.28
CA TYR A 24 -12.44 26.95 -15.53
C TYR A 24 -12.44 25.43 -15.59
N ASP A 25 -11.29 24.87 -16.00
CA ASP A 25 -11.15 23.42 -16.13
C ASP A 25 -10.43 22.85 -14.92
N ARG A 26 -10.83 21.64 -14.52
CA ARG A 26 -10.17 20.90 -13.45
C ARG A 26 -8.82 20.37 -13.93
N HIS A 27 -7.79 20.38 -13.09
CA HIS A 27 -6.51 19.74 -13.43
C HIS A 27 -6.74 18.27 -13.85
N TRP A 28 -6.04 17.84 -14.90
CA TRP A 28 -6.29 16.56 -15.57
C TRP A 28 -6.16 15.35 -14.62
N ALA A 29 -5.29 15.45 -13.61
CA ALA A 29 -5.05 14.39 -12.62
C ALA A 29 -6.31 14.10 -11.77
N PHE A 30 -7.13 15.12 -11.50
CA PHE A 30 -8.38 15.00 -10.75
C PHE A 30 -9.60 14.69 -11.62
N LYS A 31 -9.41 14.48 -12.93
CA LYS A 31 -10.44 13.99 -13.83
C LYS A 31 -10.39 12.46 -13.91
N LYS A 32 -11.56 11.84 -13.74
CA LYS A 32 -11.71 10.40 -13.90
C LYS A 32 -11.19 9.96 -15.28
N PRO A 33 -10.24 9.01 -15.36
CA PRO A 33 -9.81 8.47 -16.64
C PRO A 33 -10.99 7.86 -17.38
N VAL A 34 -11.11 8.19 -18.67
CA VAL A 34 -12.07 7.53 -19.58
C VAL A 34 -11.30 6.70 -20.59
N ARG A 35 -11.82 5.50 -20.87
CA ARG A 35 -11.20 4.59 -21.83
C ARG A 35 -11.22 5.23 -23.21
N GLN A 36 -10.03 5.47 -23.77
CA GLN A 36 -9.88 6.06 -25.08
C GLN A 36 -10.17 5.02 -26.18
N LEU A 37 -10.73 5.49 -27.29
CA LEU A 37 -10.80 4.69 -28.51
C LEU A 37 -9.40 4.47 -29.07
N LEU A 38 -9.18 3.29 -29.65
CA LEU A 38 -7.89 2.98 -30.28
C LEU A 38 -7.69 3.87 -31.52
N PRO A 39 -6.52 4.49 -31.68
CA PRO A 39 -6.17 5.21 -32.90
C PRO A 39 -6.25 4.32 -34.14
N SER A 40 -6.63 4.91 -35.28
CA SER A 40 -6.54 4.23 -36.57
C SER A 40 -5.09 4.19 -37.04
N LEU A 41 -4.59 3.00 -37.34
CA LEU A 41 -3.22 2.79 -37.84
C LEU A 41 -3.20 2.41 -39.31
N VAL A 42 -2.18 2.92 -40.01
CA VAL A 42 -1.74 2.45 -41.33
C VAL A 42 -1.23 1.00 -41.27
N ALA A 43 -1.19 0.33 -42.41
CA ALA A 43 -1.03 -1.14 -42.48
C ALA A 43 0.26 -1.67 -41.85
N ASP A 44 1.40 -1.01 -42.08
CA ASP A 44 2.70 -1.36 -41.51
C ASP A 44 2.69 -1.26 -39.97
N ARG A 45 2.13 -0.17 -39.43
CA ARG A 45 2.00 0.06 -37.98
C ARG A 45 1.03 -0.90 -37.32
N ARG A 46 -0.04 -1.25 -38.03
CA ARG A 46 -1.01 -2.26 -37.59
C ARG A 46 -0.39 -3.66 -37.51
N ALA A 47 0.51 -3.99 -38.44
CA ALA A 47 1.21 -5.28 -38.41
C ALA A 47 2.22 -5.39 -37.24
N TRP A 48 2.82 -4.26 -36.85
CA TRP A 48 3.73 -4.18 -35.72
C TRP A 48 3.02 -4.29 -34.37
N ALA A 49 1.92 -3.55 -34.17
CA ALA A 49 1.20 -3.51 -32.90
C ALA A 49 0.57 -4.87 -32.52
N LYS A 50 0.84 -5.37 -31.32
CA LYS A 50 0.31 -6.65 -30.80
C LYS A 50 -0.79 -6.48 -29.77
N ASN A 51 -0.80 -5.36 -29.05
CA ASN A 51 -1.79 -5.05 -28.02
C ASN A 51 -2.24 -3.58 -28.07
N ALA A 52 -3.17 -3.19 -27.20
CA ALA A 52 -3.71 -1.83 -27.14
C ALA A 52 -2.65 -0.76 -26.82
N VAL A 53 -1.66 -1.06 -25.97
CA VAL A 53 -0.56 -0.16 -25.63
C VAL A 53 0.28 0.11 -26.87
N ASP A 54 0.61 -0.94 -27.64
CA ASP A 54 1.36 -0.81 -28.89
C ASP A 54 0.61 0.05 -29.89
N VAL A 55 -0.72 -0.02 -29.96
CA VAL A 55 -1.51 0.82 -30.87
C VAL A 55 -1.33 2.31 -30.55
N PHE A 56 -1.38 2.69 -29.27
CA PHE A 56 -1.14 4.08 -28.87
C PHE A 56 0.31 4.52 -29.14
N ILE A 57 1.29 3.65 -28.88
CA ILE A 57 2.71 3.92 -29.14
C ILE A 57 2.95 4.08 -30.65
N ALA A 58 2.41 3.19 -31.48
CA ALA A 58 2.57 3.21 -32.92
C ALA A 58 1.98 4.48 -33.55
N ALA A 59 0.84 4.96 -33.05
CA ALA A 59 0.26 6.23 -33.48
C ALA A 59 1.22 7.40 -33.18
N LYS A 60 1.77 7.47 -31.97
CA LYS A 60 2.74 8.51 -31.59
C LYS A 60 4.05 8.44 -32.35
N GLN A 61 4.54 7.24 -32.64
CA GLN A 61 5.71 7.05 -33.50
C GLN A 61 5.45 7.56 -34.93
N ALA A 62 4.27 7.28 -35.49
CA ALA A 62 3.90 7.76 -36.81
C ALA A 62 3.81 9.30 -36.85
N GLU A 63 3.17 9.91 -35.85
CA GLU A 63 3.14 11.38 -35.69
C GLU A 63 4.55 11.99 -35.59
N ALA A 64 5.46 11.33 -34.88
CA ALA A 64 6.84 11.79 -34.70
C ALA A 64 7.79 11.41 -35.85
N GLY A 65 7.32 10.71 -36.89
CA GLY A 65 8.18 10.22 -37.98
C GLY A 65 9.21 9.16 -37.55
N VAL A 66 8.98 8.48 -36.41
CA VAL A 66 9.88 7.48 -35.84
C VAL A 66 9.46 6.08 -36.30
N THR A 67 10.41 5.25 -36.71
CA THR A 67 10.17 3.84 -37.05
C THR A 67 10.50 2.96 -35.85
N PRO A 68 9.73 1.89 -35.57
CA PRO A 68 10.02 1.03 -34.43
C PRO A 68 11.35 0.32 -34.65
N SER A 69 12.13 0.15 -33.58
CA SER A 69 13.36 -0.64 -33.62
C SER A 69 13.05 -2.11 -33.96
N PRO A 70 13.96 -2.82 -34.65
CA PRO A 70 13.80 -4.26 -34.87
C PRO A 70 13.78 -4.99 -33.53
N GLN A 71 13.07 -6.12 -33.49
CA GLN A 71 13.03 -6.97 -32.30
C GLN A 71 14.43 -7.47 -31.95
N ALA A 72 14.77 -7.42 -30.67
CA ALA A 72 16.05 -7.92 -30.19
C ALA A 72 16.17 -9.44 -30.39
N ALA A 73 17.40 -9.95 -30.51
CA ALA A 73 17.66 -11.38 -30.52
C ALA A 73 17.05 -12.06 -29.28
N LYS A 74 16.54 -13.29 -29.42
CA LYS A 74 15.82 -14.01 -28.37
C LYS A 74 16.58 -14.07 -27.03
N ALA A 75 17.89 -14.35 -27.06
CA ALA A 75 18.69 -14.37 -25.84
C ALA A 75 18.72 -13.00 -25.11
N THR A 76 18.81 -11.90 -25.87
CA THR A 76 18.75 -10.54 -25.33
C THR A 76 17.36 -10.23 -24.78
N LEU A 77 16.30 -10.63 -25.49
CA LEU A 77 14.92 -10.42 -25.08
C LEU A 77 14.62 -11.15 -23.76
N LEU A 78 15.00 -12.44 -23.66
CA LEU A 78 14.85 -13.23 -22.44
C LEU A 78 15.64 -12.62 -21.26
N ARG A 79 16.88 -12.17 -21.50
CA ARG A 79 17.69 -11.54 -20.44
C ARG A 79 17.01 -10.28 -19.89
N ARG A 80 16.49 -9.41 -20.76
CA ARG A 80 15.82 -8.16 -20.33
C ARG A 80 14.59 -8.49 -19.50
N VAL A 81 13.67 -9.29 -20.04
CA VAL A 81 12.41 -9.59 -19.35
C VAL A 81 12.61 -10.38 -18.05
N SER A 82 13.63 -11.25 -17.97
CA SER A 82 13.97 -11.94 -16.72
C SER A 82 14.45 -10.96 -15.64
N LEU A 83 15.35 -10.03 -16.00
CA LEU A 83 15.84 -9.02 -15.05
C LEU A 83 14.73 -8.05 -14.63
N ASP A 84 13.84 -7.68 -15.54
CA ASP A 84 12.73 -6.78 -15.23
C ASP A 84 11.68 -7.44 -14.31
N LEU A 85 11.31 -8.68 -14.61
CA LEU A 85 10.25 -9.39 -13.87
C LEU A 85 10.75 -10.04 -12.57
N THR A 86 11.92 -10.67 -12.57
CA THR A 86 12.41 -11.44 -11.40
C THR A 86 13.68 -10.86 -10.77
N GLY A 87 14.32 -9.88 -11.41
CA GLY A 87 15.62 -9.35 -10.95
C GLY A 87 16.80 -10.31 -11.16
N LEU A 88 16.57 -11.47 -11.79
CA LEU A 88 17.58 -12.51 -11.97
C LEU A 88 17.87 -12.77 -13.46
N PRO A 89 19.12 -13.06 -13.84
CA PRO A 89 19.43 -13.47 -15.21
C PRO A 89 18.86 -14.87 -15.50
N PRO A 90 18.49 -15.16 -16.76
CA PRO A 90 18.05 -16.49 -17.16
C PRO A 90 19.22 -17.49 -17.10
N SER A 91 18.92 -18.74 -16.77
CA SER A 91 19.90 -19.83 -16.84
C SER A 91 20.26 -20.19 -18.30
N PRO A 92 21.43 -20.80 -18.55
CA PRO A 92 21.79 -21.30 -19.88
C PRO A 92 20.74 -22.24 -20.49
N ALA A 93 20.10 -23.09 -19.66
CA ALA A 93 19.05 -23.99 -20.11
C ALA A 93 17.79 -23.25 -20.58
N GLN A 94 17.36 -22.21 -19.84
CA GLN A 94 16.23 -21.37 -20.24
C GLN A 94 16.51 -20.60 -21.54
N ILE A 95 17.74 -20.11 -21.72
CA ILE A 95 18.16 -19.46 -22.98
C ILE A 95 18.07 -20.45 -24.15
N ALA A 96 18.66 -21.64 -24.01
CA ALA A 96 18.64 -22.66 -25.05
C ALA A 96 17.21 -23.07 -25.42
N ALA A 97 16.34 -23.28 -24.42
CA ALA A 97 14.93 -23.62 -24.63
C ALA A 97 14.19 -22.52 -25.40
N PHE A 98 14.31 -21.25 -24.98
CA PHE A 98 13.61 -20.14 -25.64
C PHE A 98 14.13 -19.88 -27.07
N VAL A 99 15.45 -19.99 -27.27
CA VAL A 99 16.05 -19.84 -28.61
C VAL A 99 15.51 -20.90 -29.57
N ALA A 100 15.39 -22.15 -29.11
CA ALA A 100 14.88 -23.28 -29.90
C ALA A 100 13.36 -23.25 -30.12
N ASP A 101 12.59 -22.60 -29.26
CA ASP A 101 11.12 -22.58 -29.36
C ASP A 101 10.63 -21.74 -30.55
N THR A 102 10.04 -22.37 -31.56
CA THR A 102 9.54 -21.71 -32.78
C THR A 102 8.06 -21.39 -32.75
N SER A 103 7.38 -21.61 -31.61
CA SER A 103 5.96 -21.30 -31.50
C SER A 103 5.70 -19.79 -31.59
N LEU A 104 4.52 -19.42 -32.10
CA LEU A 104 4.12 -18.02 -32.28
C LEU A 104 3.97 -17.26 -30.96
N ASP A 105 3.77 -18.00 -29.86
CA ASP A 105 3.55 -17.54 -28.48
C ASP A 105 4.75 -17.82 -27.56
N ALA A 106 5.94 -18.10 -28.12
CA ALA A 106 7.11 -18.50 -27.34
C ALA A 106 7.53 -17.44 -26.31
N PHE A 107 7.36 -16.15 -26.62
CA PHE A 107 7.73 -15.07 -25.71
C PHE A 107 6.73 -14.92 -24.57
N GLU A 108 5.44 -15.05 -24.87
CA GLU A 108 4.34 -15.02 -23.90
C GLU A 108 4.48 -16.15 -22.89
N LYS A 109 4.81 -17.38 -23.33
CA LYS A 109 5.09 -18.51 -22.43
C LYS A 109 6.22 -18.23 -21.45
N VAL A 110 7.29 -17.58 -21.93
CA VAL A 110 8.41 -17.16 -21.08
C VAL A 110 7.96 -16.13 -20.05
N VAL A 111 7.20 -15.12 -20.48
CA VAL A 111 6.66 -14.09 -19.59
C VAL A 111 5.77 -14.70 -18.52
N ASP A 112 4.82 -15.56 -18.90
CA ASP A 112 3.91 -16.25 -17.98
C ASP A 112 4.68 -17.08 -16.95
N GLY A 113 5.71 -17.82 -17.38
CA GLY A 113 6.56 -18.58 -16.47
C GLY A 113 7.36 -17.71 -15.50
N LEU A 114 7.80 -16.52 -15.94
CA LEU A 114 8.49 -15.56 -15.08
C LEU A 114 7.54 -14.90 -14.08
N LEU A 115 6.30 -14.58 -14.48
CA LEU A 115 5.28 -14.03 -13.59
C LEU A 115 4.82 -15.03 -12.52
N GLN A 116 4.86 -16.33 -12.82
CA GLN A 116 4.56 -17.41 -11.86
C GLN A 116 5.72 -17.74 -10.91
N SER A 117 6.92 -17.20 -11.16
CA SER A 117 8.09 -17.42 -10.30
C SER A 117 7.91 -16.70 -8.96
N PRO A 118 8.28 -17.32 -7.81
CA PRO A 118 8.24 -16.62 -6.52
C PRO A 118 9.12 -15.36 -6.50
N HIS A 119 10.17 -15.32 -7.33
CA HIS A 119 11.06 -14.17 -7.50
C HIS A 119 10.36 -12.94 -8.11
N TYR A 120 9.21 -13.11 -8.78
CA TYR A 120 8.41 -11.99 -9.27
C TYR A 120 7.93 -11.12 -8.10
N GLY A 121 7.30 -11.73 -7.09
CA GLY A 121 6.86 -11.04 -5.88
C GLY A 121 8.00 -10.48 -5.05
N GLU A 122 9.17 -11.12 -5.03
CA GLU A 122 10.36 -10.56 -4.37
C GLU A 122 10.85 -9.29 -5.08
N ARG A 123 10.90 -9.32 -6.42
CA ARG A 123 11.33 -8.18 -7.25
C ARG A 123 10.36 -7.01 -7.14
N TRP A 124 9.07 -7.26 -7.35
CA TRP A 124 8.04 -6.21 -7.40
C TRP A 124 7.57 -5.78 -6.01
N GLY A 125 7.53 -6.70 -5.05
CA GLY A 125 7.25 -6.39 -3.66
C GLY A 125 8.27 -5.41 -3.07
N ARG A 126 9.55 -5.50 -3.44
CA ARG A 126 10.57 -4.54 -3.01
C ARG A 126 10.22 -3.10 -3.37
N HIS A 127 9.77 -2.86 -4.61
CA HIS A 127 9.37 -1.52 -5.06
C HIS A 127 8.20 -0.97 -4.23
N TRP A 128 7.24 -1.82 -3.89
CA TRP A 128 6.16 -1.43 -2.98
C TRP A 128 6.67 -1.14 -1.57
N LEU A 129 7.54 -2.00 -1.03
CA LEU A 129 8.10 -1.87 0.31
C LEU A 129 8.91 -0.58 0.48
N ASP A 130 9.62 -0.14 -0.55
CA ASP A 130 10.31 1.16 -0.57
C ASP A 130 9.29 2.29 -0.34
N THR A 131 8.18 2.31 -1.09
CA THR A 131 7.12 3.34 -0.94
C THR A 131 6.34 3.21 0.37
N ALA A 132 6.21 1.99 0.91
CA ALA A 132 5.62 1.73 2.22
C ALA A 132 6.58 2.07 3.38
N ARG A 133 7.80 2.53 3.07
CA ARG A 133 8.86 2.90 4.03
C ARG A 133 9.22 1.77 4.98
N TYR A 134 9.24 0.54 4.45
CA TYR A 134 9.59 -0.64 5.19
C TYR A 134 11.00 -0.54 5.77
N ALA A 135 11.13 -0.85 7.07
CA ALA A 135 12.42 -1.00 7.74
C ALA A 135 12.27 -1.96 8.93
N ASP A 136 13.30 -2.75 9.21
CA ASP A 136 13.41 -3.58 10.41
C ASP A 136 14.06 -2.83 11.59
N SER A 137 14.11 -1.50 11.51
CA SER A 137 14.58 -0.60 12.58
C SER A 137 13.55 0.49 12.90
N ASP A 138 13.67 1.06 14.10
CA ASP A 138 12.74 2.07 14.63
C ASP A 138 12.96 3.47 14.03
N GLY A 139 14.15 3.75 13.47
CA GLY A 139 14.46 4.93 12.66
C GLY A 139 14.70 6.24 13.42
N TYR A 140 14.74 6.23 14.75
CA TYR A 140 15.11 7.38 15.61
C TYR A 140 16.55 7.26 16.15
N SER A 141 17.04 8.19 16.97
CA SER A 141 18.44 8.20 17.43
C SER A 141 18.85 6.94 18.21
N HIS A 142 17.94 6.29 18.96
CA HIS A 142 18.22 4.99 19.59
C HIS A 142 18.20 3.80 18.60
N ASP A 143 17.56 3.96 17.44
CA ASP A 143 17.36 3.01 16.34
C ASP A 143 17.35 1.52 16.73
N ALA A 144 16.40 1.11 17.58
CA ALA A 144 16.28 -0.28 17.97
C ALA A 144 15.70 -1.15 16.84
N GLY A 145 15.97 -2.45 16.89
CA GLY A 145 15.40 -3.41 15.95
C GLY A 145 13.90 -3.66 16.20
N ARG A 146 13.11 -3.72 15.13
CA ARG A 146 11.69 -4.11 15.16
C ARG A 146 11.43 -5.29 14.24
N SER A 147 10.29 -5.95 14.45
CA SER A 147 9.91 -7.10 13.63
C SER A 147 8.78 -6.71 12.68
N MET A 148 9.16 -6.31 11.47
CA MET A 148 8.24 -5.96 10.39
C MET A 148 8.26 -6.95 9.24
N TRP A 149 9.20 -7.90 9.22
CA TRP A 149 9.29 -8.94 8.19
C TRP A 149 7.96 -9.66 7.86
N PRO A 150 6.98 -9.89 8.78
CA PRO A 150 5.71 -10.50 8.37
C PRO A 150 4.89 -9.63 7.41
N TYR A 151 4.98 -8.30 7.53
CA TYR A 151 4.37 -7.37 6.56
C TYR A 151 5.10 -7.44 5.21
N ARG A 152 6.43 -7.51 5.21
CA ARG A 152 7.23 -7.72 3.99
C ARG A 152 6.79 -8.98 3.25
N ASP A 153 6.71 -10.09 3.97
CA ASP A 153 6.32 -11.38 3.40
C ASP A 153 4.88 -11.36 2.91
N TRP A 154 3.97 -10.64 3.60
CA TRP A 154 2.61 -10.43 3.12
C TRP A 154 2.58 -9.66 1.79
N VAL A 155 3.41 -8.61 1.61
CA VAL A 155 3.49 -7.87 0.33
C VAL A 155 3.97 -8.78 -0.81
N ILE A 156 5.03 -9.56 -0.55
CA ILE A 156 5.61 -10.49 -1.53
C ILE A 156 4.57 -11.56 -1.93
N ASP A 157 3.91 -12.17 -0.94
CA ASP A 157 2.86 -13.17 -1.16
C ASP A 157 1.64 -12.59 -1.90
N ALA A 158 1.17 -11.40 -1.51
CA ALA A 158 0.04 -10.75 -2.17
C ALA A 158 0.34 -10.43 -3.64
N THR A 159 1.59 -10.06 -3.95
CA THR A 159 2.05 -9.84 -5.32
C THR A 159 2.07 -11.15 -6.11
N ASN A 160 2.64 -12.23 -5.55
CA ASN A 160 2.70 -13.54 -6.21
C ASN A 160 1.33 -14.20 -6.40
N ARG A 161 0.37 -13.93 -5.50
CA ARG A 161 -1.02 -14.42 -5.63
C ARG A 161 -1.88 -13.58 -6.56
N ASP A 162 -1.32 -12.54 -7.18
CA ASP A 162 -2.04 -11.61 -8.06
C ASP A 162 -3.31 -11.05 -7.39
N VAL A 163 -3.17 -10.60 -6.12
CA VAL A 163 -4.28 -9.97 -5.40
C VAL A 163 -4.69 -8.69 -6.13
N SER A 164 -5.98 -8.55 -6.38
CA SER A 164 -6.50 -7.35 -7.06
C SER A 164 -6.11 -6.08 -6.33
N PHE A 165 -5.72 -5.04 -7.08
CA PHE A 165 -5.10 -3.85 -6.50
C PHE A 165 -6.00 -3.11 -5.50
N ASP A 166 -7.31 -3.09 -5.75
CA ASP A 166 -8.31 -2.56 -4.82
C ASP A 166 -8.29 -3.30 -3.48
N ARG A 167 -8.21 -4.63 -3.53
CA ARG A 167 -8.15 -5.47 -2.34
C ARG A 167 -6.83 -5.28 -1.59
N PHE A 168 -5.72 -5.24 -2.32
CA PHE A 168 -4.39 -5.00 -1.79
C PHE A 168 -4.30 -3.67 -1.04
N VAL A 169 -4.92 -2.60 -1.57
CA VAL A 169 -5.00 -1.29 -0.91
C VAL A 169 -5.91 -1.34 0.32
N ILE A 170 -7.09 -1.95 0.22
CA ILE A 170 -8.04 -2.03 1.35
C ILE A 170 -7.44 -2.77 2.55
N GLU A 171 -6.77 -3.90 2.31
CA GLU A 171 -6.16 -4.69 3.40
C GLU A 171 -5.05 -3.90 4.11
N GLN A 172 -4.27 -3.09 3.39
CA GLN A 172 -3.21 -2.28 3.99
C GLN A 172 -3.74 -1.08 4.79
N LEU A 173 -4.80 -0.43 4.32
CA LEU A 173 -5.36 0.72 5.01
C LEU A 173 -6.27 0.33 6.19
N ALA A 174 -6.97 -0.81 6.10
CA ALA A 174 -8.01 -1.19 7.08
C ALA A 174 -8.29 -2.70 7.19
N GLY A 175 -7.33 -3.58 6.87
CA GLY A 175 -7.53 -5.03 6.90
C GLY A 175 -7.93 -5.58 8.27
N ASP A 176 -7.52 -4.93 9.36
CA ASP A 176 -7.93 -5.25 10.73
C ASP A 176 -9.41 -4.96 11.04
N MET A 177 -10.06 -4.14 10.22
CA MET A 177 -11.46 -3.76 10.36
C MET A 177 -12.41 -4.56 9.46
N LEU A 178 -11.87 -5.47 8.64
CA LEU A 178 -12.69 -6.37 7.84
C LEU A 178 -13.50 -7.31 8.75
N PRO A 179 -14.73 -7.69 8.35
CA PRO A 179 -15.47 -8.74 9.04
C PRO A 179 -14.61 -10.01 9.11
N ASP A 180 -14.50 -10.58 10.31
CA ASP A 180 -13.71 -11.77 10.58
C ASP A 180 -12.26 -11.70 10.07
N ALA A 181 -11.62 -10.53 10.24
CA ALA A 181 -10.29 -10.23 9.74
C ALA A 181 -9.28 -11.35 10.04
N THR A 182 -8.71 -11.93 8.97
CA THR A 182 -7.68 -12.96 9.07
C THR A 182 -6.39 -12.39 9.64
N LEU A 183 -5.50 -13.25 10.14
CA LEU A 183 -4.17 -12.82 10.57
C LEU A 183 -3.42 -12.08 9.46
N ALA A 184 -3.49 -12.57 8.22
CA ALA A 184 -2.85 -11.95 7.06
C ALA A 184 -3.39 -10.52 6.80
N GLN A 185 -4.72 -10.34 6.87
CA GLN A 185 -5.35 -9.02 6.71
C GLN A 185 -4.96 -8.04 7.83
N ARG A 186 -4.78 -8.54 9.05
CA ARG A 186 -4.27 -7.72 10.16
C ARG A 186 -2.81 -7.34 9.93
N ILE A 187 -1.98 -8.28 9.48
CA ILE A 187 -0.56 -8.05 9.15
C ILE A 187 -0.43 -7.02 8.01
N ALA A 188 -1.33 -7.03 7.02
CA ALA A 188 -1.34 -6.06 5.92
C ALA A 188 -1.36 -4.60 6.41
N THR A 189 -2.01 -4.33 7.55
CA THR A 189 -2.03 -2.98 8.16
C THR A 189 -0.67 -2.50 8.67
N GLY A 190 0.36 -3.35 8.59
CA GLY A 190 1.76 -2.99 8.78
C GLY A 190 2.20 -1.80 7.93
N PHE A 191 1.54 -1.53 6.80
CA PHE A 191 1.72 -0.32 5.99
C PHE A 191 1.69 0.97 6.85
N HIS A 192 0.75 1.08 7.79
CA HIS A 192 0.63 2.21 8.72
C HIS A 192 1.37 2.02 10.07
N ARG A 193 2.17 0.96 10.17
CA ARG A 193 3.08 0.71 11.31
C ARG A 193 4.55 0.82 10.94
N ASN A 194 4.86 1.16 9.69
CA ASN A 194 6.22 1.49 9.26
C ASN A 194 6.69 2.88 9.73
N THR A 195 5.79 3.70 10.29
CA THR A 195 6.14 4.96 10.99
C THR A 195 7.29 4.73 11.95
N GLN A 196 8.20 5.71 12.09
CA GLN A 196 9.30 5.61 13.05
C GLN A 196 8.78 5.43 14.48
N ILE A 197 9.57 4.83 15.37
CA ILE A 197 9.22 4.56 16.78
C ILE A 197 10.24 5.23 17.70
N ASN A 198 9.79 6.16 18.54
CA ASN A 198 10.68 6.78 19.52
C ASN A 198 10.54 6.09 20.90
N THR A 199 11.63 5.48 21.36
CA THR A 199 11.73 4.81 22.67
C THR A 199 12.65 5.56 23.66
N GLU A 200 13.07 6.77 23.32
CA GLU A 200 13.99 7.57 24.13
C GLU A 200 13.34 8.06 25.44
N GLY A 201 14.16 8.25 26.47
CA GLY A 201 13.71 8.85 27.73
C GLY A 201 13.33 10.32 27.53
N GLY A 202 12.17 10.73 28.03
CA GLY A 202 11.70 12.13 27.96
C GLY A 202 10.81 12.45 26.77
N VAL A 203 10.50 11.48 25.92
CA VAL A 203 9.54 11.64 24.81
C VAL A 203 8.15 12.02 25.33
N ASP A 204 7.60 13.09 24.78
CA ASP A 204 6.16 13.37 24.90
C ASP A 204 5.39 12.35 24.05
N LYS A 205 4.70 11.44 24.73
CA LYS A 205 3.94 10.35 24.11
C LYS A 205 2.83 10.87 23.20
N GLU A 206 2.25 12.03 23.50
CA GLU A 206 1.19 12.61 22.69
C GLU A 206 1.76 13.25 21.42
N GLN A 207 2.81 14.05 21.53
CA GLN A 207 3.53 14.58 20.35
C GLN A 207 3.91 13.45 19.39
N PHE A 208 4.56 12.41 19.91
CA PHE A 208 5.02 11.29 19.08
C PHE A 208 3.85 10.53 18.42
N ARG A 209 2.73 10.37 19.13
CA ARG A 209 1.50 9.79 18.56
C ARG A 209 0.95 10.65 17.42
N ILE A 210 0.93 11.97 17.58
CA ILE A 210 0.47 12.91 16.55
C ILE A 210 1.39 12.86 15.33
N ASP A 211 2.71 12.84 15.52
CA ASP A 211 3.68 12.71 14.43
C ASP A 211 3.49 11.43 13.63
N SER A 212 3.22 10.30 14.30
CA SER A 212 2.91 9.04 13.61
C SER A 212 1.65 9.14 12.73
N ILE A 213 0.69 9.99 13.08
CA ILE A 213 -0.51 10.21 12.27
C ILE A 213 -0.20 11.11 11.08
N PHE A 214 0.58 12.18 11.27
CA PHE A 214 1.05 13.02 10.16
C PHE A 214 1.82 12.19 9.14
N ASP A 215 2.70 11.29 9.60
CA ASP A 215 3.46 10.38 8.76
C ASP A 215 2.57 9.43 7.94
N ARG A 216 1.51 8.89 8.54
CA ARG A 216 0.51 8.06 7.84
C ARG A 216 -0.23 8.82 6.76
N ILE A 217 -0.61 10.07 7.03
CA ILE A 217 -1.31 10.91 6.04
C ILE A 217 -0.36 11.23 4.88
N ALA A 218 0.88 11.62 5.18
CA ALA A 218 1.90 11.89 4.16
C ALA A 218 2.14 10.66 3.28
N THR A 219 2.39 9.50 3.91
CA THR A 219 2.61 8.23 3.19
C THR A 219 1.38 7.83 2.38
N THR A 220 0.16 7.98 2.91
CA THR A 220 -1.06 7.72 2.12
C THR A 220 -1.19 8.68 0.94
N GLY A 221 -0.89 9.97 1.16
CA GLY A 221 -0.88 11.03 0.15
C GLY A 221 0.00 10.68 -1.04
N GLU A 222 1.26 10.40 -0.75
CA GLU A 222 2.26 10.08 -1.77
C GLU A 222 1.95 8.74 -2.43
N VAL A 223 1.71 7.67 -1.64
CA VAL A 223 1.58 6.32 -2.17
C VAL A 223 0.27 6.12 -2.94
N MET A 224 -0.85 6.61 -2.42
CA MET A 224 -2.17 6.33 -2.99
C MET A 224 -2.65 7.41 -3.96
N PHE A 225 -2.21 8.66 -3.78
CA PHE A 225 -2.70 9.79 -4.59
C PHE A 225 -1.60 10.46 -5.42
N GLY A 226 -0.32 10.23 -5.12
CA GLY A 226 0.78 10.96 -5.74
C GLY A 226 0.70 12.45 -5.41
N LEU A 227 0.37 12.78 -4.16
CA LEU A 227 0.15 14.14 -3.68
C LEU A 227 0.93 14.40 -2.39
N THR A 228 1.44 15.63 -2.26
CA THR A 228 2.20 16.09 -1.08
C THR A 228 1.29 16.65 0.02
N LEU A 229 0.33 15.83 0.48
CA LEU A 229 -0.66 16.23 1.49
C LEU A 229 -0.06 16.78 2.79
N GLY A 230 1.20 16.44 3.11
CA GLY A 230 1.91 16.96 4.28
C GLY A 230 1.99 18.49 4.36
N CYS A 231 2.01 19.21 3.22
CA CYS A 231 1.98 20.67 3.23
C CYS A 231 0.69 21.23 3.87
N ALA A 232 -0.41 20.48 3.79
CA ALA A 232 -1.69 20.89 4.35
C ALA A 232 -1.79 20.75 5.89
N GLN A 233 -0.74 20.23 6.54
CA GLN A 233 -0.67 20.10 8.00
C GLN A 233 -0.75 21.48 8.70
N CYS A 234 -0.07 22.48 8.16
CA CYS A 234 0.13 23.78 8.80
C CYS A 234 -0.71 24.91 8.18
N HIS A 235 -1.06 24.80 6.90
CA HIS A 235 -1.83 25.80 6.16
C HIS A 235 -2.58 25.12 5.01
N ASP A 236 -3.44 25.83 4.27
CA ASP A 236 -4.02 25.29 3.04
C ASP A 236 -2.91 24.94 2.06
N HIS A 237 -3.05 23.84 1.33
CA HIS A 237 -2.01 23.39 0.40
C HIS A 237 -1.68 24.49 -0.62
N LYS A 238 -0.39 24.67 -0.92
CA LYS A 238 0.10 25.84 -1.67
C LYS A 238 -0.37 25.85 -3.14
N PHE A 239 -0.45 24.68 -3.76
CA PHE A 239 -0.71 24.53 -5.20
C PHE A 239 -1.98 23.72 -5.47
N ASP A 240 -2.10 22.57 -4.82
CA ASP A 240 -3.28 21.73 -4.93
C ASP A 240 -4.51 22.24 -4.16
N PRO A 241 -5.73 21.88 -4.61
CA PRO A 241 -6.98 22.33 -4.01
C PRO A 241 -7.35 21.53 -2.76
N PHE A 242 -6.47 21.54 -1.75
CA PHE A 242 -6.69 20.90 -0.45
C PHE A 242 -6.57 21.93 0.67
N SER A 243 -7.64 22.09 1.45
CA SER A 243 -7.61 22.91 2.65
C SER A 243 -6.96 22.19 3.83
N GLN A 244 -6.44 22.96 4.79
CA GLN A 244 -6.01 22.41 6.08
C GLN A 244 -7.18 21.72 6.78
N VAL A 245 -8.40 22.23 6.66
CA VAL A 245 -9.58 21.59 7.24
C VAL A 245 -9.74 20.16 6.71
N GLU A 246 -9.66 19.96 5.39
CA GLU A 246 -9.73 18.63 4.78
C GLU A 246 -8.58 17.72 5.22
N TYR A 247 -7.37 18.26 5.43
CA TYR A 247 -6.25 17.50 6.00
C TYR A 247 -6.60 16.93 7.39
N TYR A 248 -7.18 17.72 8.29
CA TYR A 248 -7.57 17.22 9.61
C TYR A 248 -8.84 16.36 9.61
N ARG A 249 -9.68 16.45 8.56
CA ARG A 249 -10.73 15.45 8.32
C ARG A 249 -10.14 14.10 7.93
N LEU A 250 -9.07 14.07 7.12
CA LEU A 250 -8.31 12.84 6.84
C LEU A 250 -7.63 12.31 8.11
N PHE A 251 -7.03 13.19 8.91
CA PHE A 251 -6.42 12.85 10.19
C PHE A 251 -7.36 12.06 11.11
N ALA A 252 -8.65 12.38 11.11
CA ALA A 252 -9.62 11.71 11.97
C ALA A 252 -9.78 10.21 11.69
N PHE A 253 -9.52 9.73 10.47
CA PHE A 253 -9.52 8.29 10.15
C PHE A 253 -8.37 7.55 10.85
N PHE A 254 -7.21 8.18 10.99
CA PHE A 254 -6.00 7.59 11.56
C PHE A 254 -5.87 7.82 13.07
N ASN A 255 -6.52 8.85 13.60
CA ASN A 255 -6.55 9.14 15.04
C ASN A 255 -7.25 8.05 15.88
N ASN A 256 -8.15 7.29 15.23
CA ASN A 256 -9.04 6.30 15.84
C ASN A 256 -8.54 4.86 15.73
N ALA A 257 -7.24 4.65 15.93
CA ALA A 257 -6.62 3.34 15.95
C ALA A 257 -5.82 3.08 17.23
N ASP A 258 -5.74 1.81 17.60
CA ASP A 258 -4.76 1.26 18.53
C ASP A 258 -3.65 0.58 17.72
N GLU A 259 -2.47 0.42 18.34
CA GLU A 259 -1.24 0.03 17.64
C GLU A 259 -0.58 -1.20 18.29
N PRO A 260 -1.28 -2.36 18.36
CA PRO A 260 -0.78 -3.51 19.08
C PRO A 260 0.37 -4.23 18.36
N ARG A 261 1.09 -5.02 19.16
CA ARG A 261 1.98 -6.07 18.69
C ARG A 261 1.25 -7.42 18.81
N ILE A 262 1.22 -8.19 17.73
CA ILE A 262 0.54 -9.50 17.69
C ILE A 262 1.51 -10.61 17.27
N GLU A 263 1.21 -11.87 17.61
CA GLU A 263 1.96 -13.01 17.09
C GLU A 263 1.69 -13.22 15.59
N ALA A 264 2.75 -13.48 14.84
CA ALA A 264 2.73 -13.86 13.42
C ALA A 264 3.41 -15.23 13.24
N PRO A 265 2.76 -16.34 13.62
CA PRO A 265 3.34 -17.68 13.47
C PRO A 265 3.49 -18.06 11.98
N THR A 266 4.65 -18.62 11.63
CA THR A 266 4.85 -19.26 10.32
C THR A 266 4.04 -20.57 10.21
N ALA A 267 3.92 -21.11 9.00
CA ALA A 267 3.30 -22.42 8.78
C ALA A 267 3.95 -23.53 9.64
N GLU A 268 5.26 -23.50 9.78
CA GLU A 268 6.01 -24.43 10.64
C GLU A 268 5.65 -24.26 12.13
N VAL A 269 5.55 -23.02 12.62
CA VAL A 269 5.11 -22.75 14.00
C VAL A 269 3.67 -23.20 14.21
N LEU A 270 2.78 -22.98 13.24
CA LEU A 270 1.40 -23.43 13.30
C LEU A 270 1.30 -24.97 13.35
N ALA A 271 2.08 -25.68 12.53
CA ALA A 271 2.15 -27.15 12.56
C ALA A 271 2.60 -27.66 13.93
N ARG A 272 3.70 -27.10 14.48
CA ARG A 272 4.17 -27.43 15.83
C ARG A 272 3.15 -27.09 16.92
N ARG A 273 2.39 -26.01 16.78
CA ARG A 273 1.29 -25.65 17.71
C ARG A 273 0.13 -26.63 17.63
N ALA A 274 -0.19 -27.16 16.45
CA ALA A 274 -1.21 -28.18 16.29
C ALA A 274 -0.80 -29.48 16.98
N GLU A 275 0.44 -29.94 16.77
CA GLU A 275 1.01 -31.12 17.45
C GLU A 275 1.06 -30.92 18.97
N HIS A 276 1.52 -29.75 19.41
CA HIS A 276 1.54 -29.37 20.83
C HIS A 276 0.14 -29.40 21.44
N GLY A 277 -0.85 -28.82 20.76
CA GLY A 277 -2.25 -28.82 21.19
C GLY A 277 -2.84 -30.22 21.28
N ALA A 278 -2.54 -31.10 20.32
CA ALA A 278 -2.93 -32.50 20.36
C ALA A 278 -2.34 -33.23 21.57
N ARG A 279 -1.05 -32.99 21.87
CA ARG A 279 -0.39 -33.57 23.04
C ARG A 279 -0.97 -33.04 24.36
N VAL A 280 -1.27 -31.75 24.45
CA VAL A 280 -1.95 -31.15 25.61
C VAL A 280 -3.30 -31.82 25.82
N LYS A 281 -4.12 -31.93 24.77
CA LYS A 281 -5.45 -32.56 24.84
C LYS A 281 -5.38 -34.03 25.25
N GLN A 282 -4.38 -34.76 24.76
CA GLN A 282 -4.13 -36.14 25.17
C GLN A 282 -3.84 -36.22 26.68
N LEU A 283 -2.93 -35.40 27.19
CA LEU A 283 -2.56 -35.41 28.61
C LEU A 283 -3.70 -34.93 29.51
N GLU A 284 -4.53 -33.99 29.06
CA GLU A 284 -5.76 -33.59 29.75
C GLU A 284 -6.75 -34.76 29.85
N THR A 285 -6.89 -35.53 28.77
CA THR A 285 -7.74 -36.73 28.74
C THR A 285 -7.21 -37.79 29.71
N GLU A 286 -5.91 -38.11 29.64
CA GLU A 286 -5.25 -39.03 30.56
C GLU A 286 -5.44 -38.59 32.02
N LEU A 287 -5.27 -37.29 32.31
CA LEU A 287 -5.42 -36.74 33.65
C LEU A 287 -6.87 -36.80 34.16
N SER A 288 -7.85 -36.61 33.27
CA SER A 288 -9.27 -36.71 33.61
C SER A 288 -9.72 -38.14 33.93
N ALA A 289 -9.03 -39.14 33.37
CA ALA A 289 -9.31 -40.56 33.61
C ALA A 289 -8.74 -41.07 34.94
N LEU A 290 -7.80 -40.35 35.56
CA LEU A 290 -7.19 -40.73 36.83
C LEU A 290 -8.03 -40.29 38.03
N ALA A 291 -8.23 -41.21 38.99
CA ALA A 291 -8.80 -40.87 40.29
C ALA A 291 -7.94 -39.82 41.02
N LYS A 292 -8.56 -39.04 41.94
CA LYS A 292 -7.86 -37.96 42.67
C LYS A 292 -6.66 -38.46 43.48
N GLU A 293 -6.72 -39.69 43.98
CA GLU A 293 -5.70 -40.32 44.83
C GLU A 293 -4.63 -41.07 44.02
N ASP A 294 -4.75 -41.16 42.69
CA ASP A 294 -3.82 -41.91 41.85
C ASP A 294 -2.42 -41.29 41.92
N ALA A 295 -1.41 -42.10 42.26
CA ALA A 295 -0.02 -41.67 42.40
C ALA A 295 0.56 -41.06 41.10
N LYS A 296 0.01 -41.41 39.93
CA LYS A 296 0.41 -40.88 38.62
C LYS A 296 -0.17 -39.49 38.34
N ARG A 297 -1.20 -39.06 39.09
CA ARG A 297 -1.90 -37.80 38.86
C ARG A 297 -0.99 -36.58 39.02
N LYS A 298 -0.30 -36.46 40.15
CA LYS A 298 0.61 -35.31 40.44
C LYS A 298 1.74 -35.19 39.40
N PRO A 299 2.47 -36.26 39.03
CA PRO A 299 3.45 -36.21 37.94
C PRO A 299 2.84 -35.77 36.61
N LEU A 300 1.64 -36.25 36.28
CA LEU A 300 0.96 -35.91 35.03
C LEU A 300 0.50 -34.45 35.00
N GLU A 301 0.01 -33.91 36.12
CA GLU A 301 -0.31 -32.49 36.29
C GLU A 301 0.93 -31.61 36.09
N ALA A 302 2.05 -31.98 36.70
CA ALA A 302 3.33 -31.27 36.54
C ALA A 302 3.83 -31.32 35.08
N ASN A 303 3.72 -32.48 34.42
CA ASN A 303 4.08 -32.64 33.02
C ASN A 303 3.17 -31.83 32.08
N LEU A 304 1.86 -31.86 32.31
CA LEU A 304 0.88 -31.07 31.57
C LEU A 304 1.17 -29.56 31.71
N ALA A 305 1.45 -29.09 32.92
CA ALA A 305 1.82 -27.70 33.16
C ALA A 305 3.12 -27.32 32.43
N LYS A 306 4.13 -28.19 32.47
CA LYS A 306 5.40 -27.99 31.73
C LYS A 306 5.16 -27.91 30.23
N ILE A 307 4.37 -28.82 29.67
CA ILE A 307 4.06 -28.83 28.23
C ILE A 307 3.24 -27.60 27.86
N LYS A 308 2.17 -27.26 28.60
CA LYS A 308 1.38 -26.03 28.36
C LYS A 308 2.26 -24.77 28.32
N LYS A 309 3.26 -24.68 29.22
CA LYS A 309 4.22 -23.57 29.26
C LYS A 309 5.19 -23.57 28.08
N ALA A 310 5.54 -24.75 27.54
CA ALA A 310 6.42 -24.91 26.38
C ALA A 310 5.69 -24.80 25.03
N ARG A 311 4.63 -23.98 24.95
CA ARG A 311 3.93 -23.70 23.69
C ARG A 311 4.91 -23.10 22.68
N PRO A 312 5.01 -23.61 21.44
CA PRO A 312 5.90 -23.05 20.42
C PRO A 312 5.67 -21.55 20.23
N SER A 313 6.74 -20.77 20.43
CA SER A 313 6.72 -19.31 20.29
C SER A 313 6.64 -18.90 18.82
N ALA A 314 6.06 -17.74 18.57
CA ALA A 314 6.01 -17.11 17.27
C ALA A 314 6.72 -15.76 17.33
N ALA A 315 7.25 -15.31 16.19
CA ALA A 315 7.64 -13.91 16.05
C ALA A 315 6.41 -13.02 16.26
N THR A 316 6.65 -11.77 16.62
CA THR A 316 5.59 -10.77 16.72
C THR A 316 5.74 -9.72 15.65
N THR A 317 4.66 -9.03 15.30
CA THR A 317 4.72 -7.90 14.37
C THR A 317 3.77 -6.79 14.78
N LEU A 318 3.98 -5.61 14.22
CA LEU A 318 3.20 -4.42 14.51
C LEU A 318 2.02 -4.35 13.53
N VAL A 319 0.82 -4.15 14.06
CA VAL A 319 -0.39 -3.99 13.25
C VAL A 319 -1.20 -2.79 13.74
N MET A 320 -2.13 -2.33 12.92
CA MET A 320 -3.20 -1.45 13.37
C MET A 320 -4.33 -2.29 13.99
N ALA A 321 -5.08 -1.70 14.91
CA ALA A 321 -6.32 -2.26 15.43
C ALA A 321 -7.39 -1.18 15.57
N LYS A 322 -8.65 -1.54 15.33
CA LYS A 322 -9.79 -0.68 15.65
C LYS A 322 -9.81 -0.37 17.14
N ARG A 323 -9.88 0.92 17.45
CA ARG A 323 -9.98 1.37 18.83
C ARG A 323 -11.40 1.17 19.40
N GLY A 324 -11.49 0.69 20.64
CA GLY A 324 -12.78 0.48 21.32
C GLY A 324 -13.51 1.76 21.71
N LYS A 325 -12.78 2.81 22.11
CA LYS A 325 -13.33 4.13 22.47
C LYS A 325 -12.77 5.21 21.54
N PRO A 326 -13.56 5.81 20.62
CA PRO A 326 -13.05 6.83 19.71
C PRO A 326 -12.34 7.99 20.42
N ARG A 327 -11.31 8.55 19.79
CA ARG A 327 -10.67 9.81 20.17
C ARG A 327 -11.32 10.95 19.40
N MET A 328 -11.57 12.05 20.09
CA MET A 328 -11.92 13.32 19.46
C MET A 328 -10.74 13.81 18.62
N THR A 329 -11.02 14.23 17.38
CA THR A 329 -10.02 14.88 16.51
C THR A 329 -10.26 16.38 16.51
N ARG A 330 -9.19 17.16 16.57
CA ARG A 330 -9.23 18.62 16.41
C ARG A 330 -8.24 19.05 15.34
N ARG A 331 -8.53 20.15 14.67
CA ARG A 331 -7.54 20.83 13.84
C ARG A 331 -6.47 21.47 14.72
N PHE A 332 -5.22 21.47 14.29
CA PHE A 332 -4.14 22.17 15.00
C PHE A 332 -3.77 23.47 14.29
N VAL A 333 -3.68 24.55 15.05
CA VAL A 333 -3.26 25.85 14.51
C VAL A 333 -1.82 25.76 14.06
N GLN A 334 -1.57 25.94 12.75
CA GLN A 334 -0.23 25.83 12.16
C GLN A 334 0.45 24.47 12.40
N GLY A 335 -0.33 23.40 12.58
CA GLY A 335 0.22 22.06 12.82
C GLY A 335 0.68 21.80 14.26
N ASP A 336 0.56 22.77 15.16
CA ASP A 336 1.01 22.66 16.55
C ASP A 336 -0.04 21.91 17.40
N PHE A 337 0.28 20.66 17.77
CA PHE A 337 -0.61 19.79 18.54
C PHE A 337 -1.02 20.36 19.91
N THR A 338 -0.24 21.30 20.46
CA THR A 338 -0.55 21.98 21.73
C THR A 338 -1.60 23.09 21.56
N ARG A 339 -1.92 23.46 20.32
CA ARG A 339 -2.87 24.52 19.96
C ARG A 339 -4.09 23.94 19.21
N PRO A 340 -4.93 23.12 19.88
CA PRO A 340 -6.13 22.57 19.27
C PRO A 340 -7.15 23.68 18.99
N ALA A 341 -7.73 23.63 17.81
CA ALA A 341 -8.82 24.48 17.38
C ALA A 341 -10.15 23.71 17.42
N GLU A 342 -10.97 23.85 16.38
CA GLU A 342 -12.28 23.23 16.30
C GLU A 342 -12.23 21.70 16.03
N GLU A 343 -13.30 21.01 16.42
CA GLU A 343 -13.44 19.56 16.26
C GLU A 343 -13.62 19.19 14.78
N MET A 344 -12.97 18.09 14.38
CA MET A 344 -12.98 17.58 13.01
C MET A 344 -13.65 16.22 12.97
N GLN A 345 -14.67 16.10 12.11
CA GLN A 345 -15.24 14.80 11.75
C GLN A 345 -14.46 14.18 10.59
N PRO A 346 -14.45 12.84 10.46
CA PRO A 346 -13.87 12.16 9.31
C PRO A 346 -14.39 12.71 7.98
N GLY A 347 -13.53 12.73 6.98
CA GLY A 347 -13.93 13.13 5.63
C GLY A 347 -12.76 13.21 4.67
N THR A 348 -13.11 13.29 3.39
CA THR A 348 -12.17 13.21 2.28
C THR A 348 -12.10 14.54 1.54
N PRO A 349 -11.02 14.82 0.81
CA PRO A 349 -10.93 15.99 -0.04
C PRO A 349 -12.08 16.12 -1.03
N SER A 350 -12.62 17.34 -1.13
CA SER A 350 -13.75 17.70 -1.99
C SER A 350 -13.41 17.72 -3.48
N VAL A 351 -12.13 17.86 -3.84
CA VAL A 351 -11.68 17.75 -5.24
C VAL A 351 -11.84 16.34 -5.79
N LEU A 352 -11.79 15.33 -4.94
CA LEU A 352 -11.97 13.92 -5.28
C LEU A 352 -13.45 13.50 -5.19
N HIS A 353 -13.76 12.26 -5.52
CA HIS A 353 -15.11 11.71 -5.47
C HIS A 353 -15.66 11.72 -4.03
N ARG A 354 -16.99 11.73 -3.88
CA ARG A 354 -17.64 11.82 -2.56
C ARG A 354 -17.45 10.53 -1.76
N LEU A 355 -17.16 10.65 -0.47
CA LEU A 355 -17.26 9.55 0.47
C LEU A 355 -18.73 9.13 0.64
N ALA A 356 -19.04 7.85 0.45
CA ALA A 356 -20.41 7.34 0.51
C ALA A 356 -21.04 7.48 1.90
N GLN A 357 -20.25 7.32 2.97
CA GLN A 357 -20.67 7.49 4.36
C GLN A 357 -20.00 8.72 4.96
N PRO A 358 -20.71 9.84 5.16
CA PRO A 358 -20.13 11.11 5.64
C PRO A 358 -19.39 11.01 6.98
N ASP A 359 -19.81 10.09 7.85
CA ASP A 359 -19.19 9.78 9.16
C ASP A 359 -18.52 8.39 9.15
N GLY A 360 -18.03 7.97 7.98
CA GLY A 360 -17.39 6.68 7.77
C GLY A 360 -16.17 6.48 8.66
N ASN A 361 -15.82 5.23 8.88
CA ASN A 361 -14.61 4.85 9.60
C ASN A 361 -13.44 4.59 8.64
N ARG A 362 -12.29 4.15 9.15
CA ARG A 362 -11.09 3.89 8.33
C ARG A 362 -11.31 2.85 7.23
N LEU A 363 -12.20 1.86 7.41
CA LEU A 363 -12.55 0.92 6.34
C LEU A 363 -13.35 1.59 5.22
N ASP A 364 -14.23 2.54 5.56
CA ASP A 364 -14.95 3.32 4.55
C ASP A 364 -14.00 4.23 3.77
N PHE A 365 -13.02 4.82 4.46
CA PHE A 365 -11.91 5.52 3.81
C PHE A 365 -11.12 4.60 2.88
N ALA A 366 -10.71 3.42 3.34
CA ALA A 366 -9.96 2.46 2.54
C ALA A 366 -10.70 2.05 1.25
N ARG A 367 -12.01 1.79 1.37
CA ARG A 367 -12.89 1.51 0.23
C ARG A 367 -13.04 2.72 -0.70
N TRP A 368 -13.10 3.92 -0.15
CA TRP A 368 -13.14 5.15 -0.93
C TRP A 368 -11.84 5.38 -1.70
N VAL A 369 -10.67 5.10 -1.12
CA VAL A 369 -9.38 5.15 -1.83
C VAL A 369 -9.37 4.16 -3.00
N ALA A 370 -9.81 2.93 -2.76
CA ALA A 370 -9.83 1.86 -3.75
C ALA A 370 -10.98 1.95 -4.79
N ASP A 371 -11.87 2.92 -4.65
CA ASP A 371 -13.02 3.08 -5.53
C ASP A 371 -12.60 3.38 -6.97
N ARG A 372 -13.32 2.81 -7.95
CA ARG A 372 -13.04 3.03 -9.39
C ARG A 372 -13.31 4.47 -9.86
N GLY A 373 -13.99 5.27 -9.04
CA GLY A 373 -14.17 6.70 -9.19
C GLY A 373 -12.93 7.51 -8.81
N ASN A 374 -11.98 6.94 -8.06
CA ASN A 374 -10.73 7.59 -7.71
C ASN A 374 -9.87 7.83 -8.98
N PRO A 375 -9.60 9.08 -9.35
CA PRO A 375 -8.87 9.38 -10.58
C PRO A 375 -7.35 9.16 -10.44
N LEU A 376 -6.81 9.03 -9.23
CA LEU A 376 -5.37 9.04 -8.96
C LEU A 376 -4.79 7.65 -8.71
N LEU A 377 -5.45 6.80 -7.91
CA LEU A 377 -4.87 5.54 -7.42
C LEU A 377 -4.24 4.68 -8.52
N ALA A 378 -5.00 4.37 -9.58
CA ALA A 378 -4.50 3.59 -10.69
C ALA A 378 -3.44 4.33 -11.52
N ARG A 379 -3.56 5.65 -11.67
CA ARG A 379 -2.57 6.46 -12.43
C ARG A 379 -1.21 6.43 -11.75
N VAL A 380 -1.19 6.63 -10.44
CA VAL A 380 0.02 6.63 -9.62
C VAL A 380 0.70 5.26 -9.68
N ALA A 381 -0.07 4.18 -9.48
CA ALA A 381 0.45 2.82 -9.57
C ALA A 381 1.04 2.51 -10.95
N VAL A 382 0.31 2.81 -12.03
CA VAL A 382 0.78 2.58 -13.40
C VAL A 382 1.99 3.44 -13.73
N ASN A 383 2.05 4.68 -13.24
CA ASN A 383 3.20 5.57 -13.45
C ASN A 383 4.47 5.02 -12.81
N ARG A 384 4.39 4.48 -11.58
CA ARG A 384 5.51 3.83 -10.91
C ARG A 384 5.93 2.55 -11.62
N MET A 385 4.97 1.71 -12.02
CA MET A 385 5.28 0.51 -12.82
C MET A 385 6.02 0.88 -14.10
N TRP A 386 5.52 1.89 -14.82
CA TRP A 386 6.17 2.41 -16.03
C TRP A 386 7.59 2.91 -15.73
N GLN A 387 7.77 3.68 -14.67
CA GLN A 387 9.08 4.16 -14.26
C GLN A 387 10.07 3.01 -13.98
N HIS A 388 9.63 1.92 -13.34
CA HIS A 388 10.51 0.79 -13.05
C HIS A 388 10.92 -0.01 -14.29
N PHE A 389 10.07 -0.06 -15.33
CA PHE A 389 10.43 -0.68 -16.61
C PHE A 389 11.27 0.24 -17.51
N PHE A 390 10.99 1.54 -17.52
CA PHE A 390 11.54 2.47 -18.53
C PHE A 390 12.50 3.53 -17.96
N GLY A 391 12.74 3.54 -16.65
CA GLY A 391 13.64 4.48 -15.97
C GLY A 391 13.07 5.88 -15.73
N ARG A 392 11.91 6.20 -16.30
CA ARG A 392 11.21 7.49 -16.14
C ARG A 392 9.70 7.26 -16.21
N GLY A 393 8.96 7.80 -15.25
CA GLY A 393 7.49 7.77 -15.26
C GLY A 393 6.90 8.55 -16.44
N ILE A 394 5.65 8.23 -16.78
CA ILE A 394 4.81 9.02 -17.69
C ILE A 394 4.70 10.46 -17.16
N VAL A 395 4.43 10.59 -15.86
CA VAL A 395 4.65 11.80 -15.06
C VAL A 395 5.99 11.65 -14.36
N GLN A 396 6.89 12.62 -14.55
CA GLN A 396 8.25 12.53 -14.01
C GLN A 396 8.31 12.60 -12.48
N THR A 397 7.39 13.34 -11.88
CA THR A 397 7.26 13.54 -10.45
C THR A 397 6.35 12.46 -9.89
N GLU A 398 6.93 11.30 -9.53
CA GLU A 398 6.17 10.11 -9.14
C GLU A 398 5.25 10.28 -7.92
N ASN A 399 5.54 11.26 -7.06
CA ASN A 399 4.81 11.55 -5.83
C ASN A 399 4.12 12.93 -5.86
N ASP A 400 4.05 13.58 -7.02
CA ASP A 400 3.46 14.92 -7.18
C ASP A 400 2.86 15.09 -8.60
N PHE A 401 1.55 14.82 -8.75
CA PHE A 401 0.84 14.59 -10.03
C PHE A 401 0.19 15.81 -10.70
#